data_AF-A0A142YES5-F1
#
_entry.id   AF-A0A142YES5-F1
#
_cell.length_a   1.000
_cell.length_b   1.000
_cell.length_c   1.000
_cell.angle_alpha   90.00
_cell.angle_beta   90.00
_cell.angle_gamma   90.00
#
_symmetry.space_group_name_H-M   'P 1'
#
loop_
_entity.id
_entity.type
_entity.pdbx_description
1 polymer ?
#
loop_
_entity_poly.entity_id
_entity_poly.type
_entity_poly.pdbx_seq_one_letter_code
_entity_poly.pdbx_strand_id
1 'polypeptide(L)'
;MTNPTRRDFLGTAAFASMLGSNGFSGGAVASAVVPRPTDIGIEDVSYGYEDYRYRTPIKFGGTVVDRATILNVTCVVKTRDGRIAKGFGSMPMGNVWSFPSKVLTYDATLAAMKDLAERIGKITAAYDGTAHPIDVNRDLDPEYLKAAAETTRALGLAEPIPKLCTLTVASAFDAAIHDAFGKVHGRSCYQTYGPDFMANDLSAYLGPDFRGEYASRYVTEHPKPRMPMYHLVGAVDAITDADVKTRIGDGLPETLPEWIARDGLTNIKIKLNGEDLDWDVDRVLSVERAAAEAQARRGVTEWVYSLDFNEKAPNVGYLMEFIRLAKEKTPDGFRRIQYIEQPTARDLHASPSHAMDEASRVLPVVADESLTDVESLILARDRGYTGAALKACKGQSHALLLAAAAQKFGMFLCVQDLTCPGASLIHSAGLSAHIPTVRAIEANARQYMPEANRAWEKRFPGLFIVKDGTMETGLLTGPGLGAV
;
A
#
# COMPACT_ATOMS: atom_id res chain seq x y z
N MET A 1 7.83 -35.55 -14.25
CA MET A 1 6.56 -35.09 -13.62
C MET A 1 6.15 -33.85 -14.37
N THR A 2 5.18 -34.03 -15.27
CA THR A 2 4.84 -33.13 -16.37
C THR A 2 3.91 -32.01 -15.91
N ASN A 3 4.29 -30.77 -16.20
CA ASN A 3 3.43 -29.59 -16.08
C ASN A 3 2.16 -29.77 -16.94
N PRO A 4 0.95 -29.43 -16.43
CA PRO A 4 -0.24 -29.41 -17.26
C PRO A 4 -0.14 -28.27 -18.28
N THR A 5 -0.59 -28.55 -19.50
CA THR A 5 -0.49 -27.66 -20.67
C THR A 5 -1.79 -26.87 -20.87
N ARG A 6 -1.68 -25.75 -21.61
CA ARG A 6 -2.65 -24.69 -21.98
C ARG A 6 -4.10 -25.08 -22.36
N ARG A 7 -4.50 -26.35 -22.36
CA ARG A 7 -5.85 -26.81 -22.77
C ARG A 7 -6.86 -26.97 -21.63
N ASP A 8 -6.42 -27.01 -20.37
CA ASP A 8 -7.33 -27.15 -19.22
C ASP A 8 -7.91 -25.81 -18.71
N PHE A 9 -7.47 -24.68 -19.26
CA PHE A 9 -7.89 -23.34 -18.84
C PHE A 9 -8.84 -22.59 -19.80
N LEU A 10 -9.13 -23.15 -20.99
CA LEU A 10 -9.94 -22.47 -22.03
C LEU A 10 -11.33 -23.09 -22.26
N GLY A 11 -11.80 -23.95 -21.35
CA GLY A 11 -13.11 -24.61 -21.45
C GLY A 11 -14.32 -23.78 -21.00
N THR A 12 -14.13 -22.59 -20.42
CA THR A 12 -15.23 -21.84 -19.77
C THR A 12 -15.38 -20.38 -20.23
N ALA A 13 -14.61 -19.92 -21.22
CA ALA A 13 -14.63 -18.51 -21.65
C ALA A 13 -15.02 -18.29 -23.12
N ALA A 14 -15.65 -19.25 -23.79
CA ALA A 14 -16.03 -19.12 -25.19
C ALA A 14 -17.47 -19.58 -25.46
N PHE A 15 -18.46 -18.86 -24.94
CA PHE A 15 -19.80 -18.75 -25.54
C PHE A 15 -20.56 -17.57 -24.90
N ALA A 16 -20.16 -16.34 -25.22
CA ALA A 16 -20.96 -15.15 -24.91
C ALA A 16 -20.62 -13.98 -25.84
N SER A 17 -20.78 -14.18 -27.15
CA SER A 17 -20.85 -13.06 -28.09
C SER A 17 -21.56 -13.48 -29.36
N MET A 18 -22.87 -13.23 -29.36
CA MET A 18 -23.79 -12.95 -30.47
C MET A 18 -25.11 -13.72 -30.29
N LEU A 19 -26.11 -13.02 -29.76
CA LEU A 19 -27.50 -12.97 -30.26
C LEU A 19 -28.40 -12.27 -29.23
N GLY A 20 -29.04 -11.18 -29.67
CA GLY A 20 -30.40 -10.84 -29.27
C GLY A 20 -30.64 -10.20 -27.90
N SER A 21 -31.08 -8.95 -27.94
CA SER A 21 -31.96 -8.36 -26.94
C SER A 21 -33.09 -9.31 -26.53
N ASN A 22 -33.08 -9.78 -25.28
CA ASN A 22 -34.26 -10.02 -24.45
C ASN A 22 -33.84 -10.37 -23.02
N GLY A 23 -34.54 -9.80 -22.04
CA GLY A 23 -34.18 -9.83 -20.64
C GLY A 23 -34.04 -11.24 -20.05
N PHE A 24 -32.99 -11.41 -19.24
CA PHE A 24 -32.93 -12.44 -18.22
C PHE A 24 -32.50 -11.79 -16.91
N SER A 25 -33.51 -11.55 -16.07
CA SER A 25 -33.38 -11.40 -14.62
C SER A 25 -32.88 -12.72 -14.04
N GLY A 26 -31.57 -12.93 -14.06
CA GLY A 26 -30.90 -14.01 -13.34
C GLY A 26 -30.54 -13.50 -11.94
N GLY A 27 -31.49 -13.58 -11.00
CA GLY A 27 -31.22 -13.30 -9.60
C GLY A 27 -30.14 -14.25 -9.10
N ALA A 28 -28.95 -13.72 -8.80
CA ALA A 28 -28.03 -14.38 -7.91
C ALA A 28 -28.79 -14.62 -6.61
N VAL A 29 -29.04 -15.87 -6.26
CA VAL A 29 -29.57 -16.22 -4.95
C VAL A 29 -28.46 -15.87 -3.96
N ALA A 30 -28.53 -14.66 -3.42
CA ALA A 30 -27.79 -14.29 -2.24
C ALA A 30 -28.16 -15.32 -1.17
N SER A 31 -27.27 -16.26 -0.89
CA SER A 31 -27.34 -17.03 0.34
C SER A 31 -27.41 -16.00 1.46
N ALA A 32 -28.57 -15.86 2.09
CA ALA A 32 -28.75 -14.93 3.20
C ALA A 32 -27.72 -15.29 4.27
N VAL A 33 -26.64 -14.53 4.34
CA VAL A 33 -25.60 -14.71 5.34
C VAL A 33 -26.23 -14.41 6.68
N VAL A 34 -26.26 -15.40 7.57
CA VAL A 34 -26.82 -15.22 8.91
C VAL A 34 -25.84 -14.34 9.69
N PRO A 35 -26.25 -13.12 10.12
CA PRO A 35 -25.33 -12.25 10.83
C PRO A 35 -24.91 -12.87 12.16
N ARG A 36 -23.63 -12.81 12.47
CA ARG A 36 -23.03 -13.47 13.63
C ARG A 36 -23.17 -12.62 14.90
N PRO A 37 -23.14 -13.25 16.09
CA PRO A 37 -23.13 -12.50 17.36
C PRO A 37 -21.96 -11.52 17.49
N THR A 38 -20.86 -11.80 16.79
CA THR A 38 -19.64 -10.99 16.75
C THR A 38 -19.73 -9.78 15.82
N ASP A 39 -20.71 -9.73 14.92
CA ASP A 39 -20.81 -8.67 13.92
C ASP A 39 -21.12 -7.33 14.59
N ILE A 40 -20.69 -6.25 13.93
CA ILE A 40 -20.84 -4.89 14.41
C ILE A 40 -21.75 -4.04 13.50
N GLY A 41 -22.52 -3.15 14.10
CA GLY A 41 -23.08 -1.97 13.44
C GLY A 41 -22.24 -0.73 13.72
N ILE A 42 -22.40 0.31 12.90
CA ILE A 42 -21.73 1.61 13.05
C ILE A 42 -22.68 2.57 13.79
N GLU A 43 -22.23 3.14 14.89
CA GLU A 43 -23.04 4.04 15.74
C GLU A 43 -22.67 5.51 15.54
N ASP A 44 -21.38 5.80 15.35
CA ASP A 44 -20.88 7.16 15.16
C ASP A 44 -19.57 7.16 14.37
N VAL A 45 -19.38 8.20 13.55
CA VAL A 45 -18.14 8.44 12.81
C VAL A 45 -17.79 9.91 12.92
N SER A 46 -16.58 10.19 13.38
CA SER A 46 -16.01 11.54 13.39
C SER A 46 -14.62 11.52 12.77
N TYR A 47 -14.18 12.65 12.23
CA TYR A 47 -12.87 12.77 11.61
C TYR A 47 -12.27 14.15 11.82
N GLY A 48 -10.97 14.26 11.64
CA GLY A 48 -10.21 15.49 11.72
C GLY A 48 -8.96 15.43 10.86
N TYR A 49 -8.31 16.58 10.71
CA TYR A 49 -7.10 16.71 9.91
C TYR A 49 -5.94 17.22 10.75
N GLU A 50 -4.73 16.77 10.42
CA GLU A 50 -3.48 17.36 10.89
C GLU A 50 -2.63 17.74 9.67
N ASP A 51 -2.10 18.96 9.66
CA ASP A 51 -1.27 19.45 8.58
C ASP A 51 0.18 19.59 9.04
N TYR A 52 1.10 19.06 8.25
CA TYR A 52 2.52 19.08 8.55
C TYR A 52 3.32 19.60 7.35
N ARG A 53 4.42 20.30 7.65
CA ARG A 53 5.45 20.62 6.67
C ARG A 53 6.49 19.52 6.65
N TYR A 54 6.98 19.22 5.45
CA TYR A 54 8.13 18.35 5.33
C TYR A 54 9.41 19.10 5.69
N ARG A 55 10.31 18.38 6.37
CA ARG A 55 11.69 18.76 6.65
C ARG A 55 12.46 18.98 5.35
N THR A 56 12.33 18.02 4.43
CA THR A 56 12.88 18.07 3.07
C THR A 56 11.76 17.78 2.08
N PRO A 57 11.75 18.45 0.91
CA PRO A 57 10.78 18.13 -0.11
C PRO A 57 10.99 16.70 -0.63
N ILE A 58 9.90 16.03 -1.01
CA ILE A 58 9.90 14.70 -1.64
C ILE A 58 9.22 14.80 -3.01
N LYS A 59 9.64 13.97 -3.97
CA LYS A 59 9.07 13.94 -5.32
C LYS A 59 8.23 12.67 -5.52
N PHE A 60 6.95 12.85 -5.88
CA PHE A 60 6.02 11.77 -6.26
C PHE A 60 5.59 11.96 -7.72
N GLY A 61 5.71 10.93 -8.56
CA GLY A 61 5.15 10.94 -9.92
C GLY A 61 5.58 12.12 -10.83
N GLY A 62 6.68 12.80 -10.52
CA GLY A 62 7.13 14.01 -11.23
C GLY A 62 6.95 15.32 -10.46
N THR A 63 6.14 15.33 -9.40
CA THR A 63 5.77 16.53 -8.64
C THR A 63 6.48 16.56 -7.29
N VAL A 64 7.07 17.71 -6.97
CA VAL A 64 7.72 17.95 -5.67
C VAL A 64 6.68 18.47 -4.67
N VAL A 65 6.65 17.87 -3.48
CA VAL A 65 5.76 18.25 -2.38
C VAL A 65 6.56 18.55 -1.12
N ASP A 66 6.07 19.50 -0.32
CA ASP A 66 6.73 20.04 0.88
C ASP A 66 5.82 19.98 2.13
N ARG A 67 4.68 19.30 2.02
CA ARG A 67 3.64 19.24 3.04
C ARG A 67 2.75 18.01 2.86
N ALA A 68 2.11 17.61 3.95
CA ALA A 68 1.12 16.56 3.96
C ALA A 68 -0.04 16.91 4.91
N THR A 69 -1.25 16.51 4.50
CA THR A 69 -2.43 16.46 5.38
C THR A 69 -2.68 15.00 5.77
N ILE A 70 -2.85 14.76 7.06
CA ILE A 70 -3.23 13.47 7.63
C ILE A 70 -4.71 13.50 7.95
N LEU A 71 -5.46 12.51 7.50
CA LEU A 71 -6.86 12.28 7.86
C LEU A 71 -6.90 11.29 9.02
N ASN A 72 -7.49 11.72 10.14
CA ASN A 72 -7.70 10.91 11.33
C ASN A 72 -9.20 10.65 11.47
N VAL A 73 -9.60 9.38 11.63
CA VAL A 73 -10.99 8.94 11.74
C VAL A 73 -11.18 8.18 13.05
N THR A 74 -12.28 8.47 13.73
CA THR A 74 -12.78 7.72 14.87
C THR A 74 -14.10 7.08 14.47
N CYS A 75 -14.24 5.78 14.74
CA CYS A 75 -15.48 5.03 14.48
C CYS A 75 -15.93 4.35 15.78
N VAL A 76 -17.18 4.56 16.18
CA VAL A 76 -17.82 3.86 17.29
C VAL A 76 -18.68 2.75 16.71
N VAL A 77 -18.45 1.53 17.20
CA VAL A 77 -19.16 0.34 16.74
C VAL A 77 -19.86 -0.33 17.91
N LYS A 78 -20.94 -1.05 17.60
CA LYS A 78 -21.70 -1.82 18.57
C LYS A 78 -21.95 -3.23 18.07
N THR A 79 -21.67 -4.21 18.92
CA THR A 79 -21.98 -5.62 18.63
C THR A 79 -23.45 -5.92 18.89
N ARG A 80 -23.94 -7.04 18.37
CA ARG A 80 -25.33 -7.49 18.57
C ARG A 80 -25.70 -7.71 20.05
N ASP A 81 -24.73 -8.08 20.88
CA ASP A 81 -24.90 -8.24 22.34
C ASP A 81 -24.78 -6.91 23.12
N GLY A 82 -24.61 -5.79 22.41
CA GLY A 82 -24.64 -4.44 22.97
C GLY A 82 -23.31 -3.89 23.48
N ARG A 83 -22.19 -4.62 23.34
CA ARG A 83 -20.86 -4.06 23.64
C ARG A 83 -20.51 -2.97 22.64
N ILE A 84 -19.83 -1.94 23.12
CA ILE A 84 -19.43 -0.77 22.34
C ILE A 84 -17.92 -0.62 22.42
N ALA A 85 -17.30 -0.29 21.29
CA ALA A 85 -15.90 0.13 21.27
C ALA A 85 -15.69 1.27 20.29
N LYS A 86 -14.61 2.02 20.54
CA LYS A 86 -14.16 3.12 19.71
C LYS A 86 -12.85 2.73 19.02
N GLY A 87 -12.86 2.70 17.71
CA GLY A 87 -11.67 2.52 16.88
C GLY A 87 -11.12 3.84 16.33
N PHE A 88 -9.88 3.78 15.89
CA PHE A 88 -9.14 4.90 15.32
C PHE A 88 -8.37 4.46 14.07
N GLY A 89 -8.44 5.28 13.03
CA GLY A 89 -7.70 5.11 11.78
C GLY A 89 -7.04 6.42 11.37
N SER A 90 -5.89 6.34 10.71
CA SER A 90 -5.10 7.51 10.35
C SER A 90 -4.36 7.26 9.05
N MET A 91 -4.46 8.15 8.07
CA MET A 91 -3.73 8.01 6.81
C MET A 91 -3.35 9.36 6.18
N PRO A 92 -2.17 9.50 5.55
CA PRO A 92 -1.88 10.63 4.68
C PRO A 92 -2.87 10.71 3.51
N MET A 93 -3.32 11.92 3.16
CA MET A 93 -4.20 12.14 2.02
C MET A 93 -3.48 11.90 0.68
N GLY A 94 -2.18 12.21 0.58
CA GLY A 94 -1.34 11.87 -0.57
C GLY A 94 -1.91 12.22 -1.96
N ASN A 95 -2.59 13.36 -2.07
CA ASN A 95 -3.33 13.80 -3.26
C ASN A 95 -2.49 13.81 -4.55
N VAL A 96 -1.20 14.12 -4.47
CA VAL A 96 -0.31 14.14 -5.65
C VAL A 96 -0.04 12.75 -6.22
N TRP A 97 -0.01 11.72 -5.37
CA TRP A 97 0.22 10.34 -5.80
C TRP A 97 -1.08 9.66 -6.24
N SER A 98 -2.16 9.86 -5.47
CA SER A 98 -3.45 9.20 -5.71
C SER A 98 -4.33 9.92 -6.75
N PHE A 99 -4.14 11.23 -6.93
CA PHE A 99 -4.79 12.09 -7.93
C PHE A 99 -3.76 12.90 -8.75
N PRO A 100 -2.95 12.24 -9.61
CA PRO A 100 -1.82 12.86 -10.31
C PRO A 100 -2.25 13.74 -11.50
N SER A 101 -2.99 14.82 -11.22
CA SER A 101 -3.49 15.75 -12.25
C SER A 101 -2.39 16.68 -12.76
N LYS A 102 -2.41 16.96 -14.07
CA LYS A 102 -1.62 18.04 -14.71
C LYS A 102 -2.43 19.33 -14.91
N VAL A 103 -3.73 19.29 -14.63
CA VAL A 103 -4.68 20.38 -14.85
C VAL A 103 -5.11 21.02 -13.54
N LEU A 104 -5.39 20.20 -12.53
CA LEU A 104 -5.77 20.63 -11.19
C LEU A 104 -4.53 20.91 -10.34
N THR A 105 -4.60 21.95 -9.51
CA THR A 105 -3.53 22.29 -8.57
C THR A 105 -3.51 21.33 -7.39
N TYR A 106 -2.40 21.34 -6.63
CA TYR A 106 -2.31 20.62 -5.35
C TYR A 106 -3.49 20.94 -4.43
N ASP A 107 -3.80 22.23 -4.25
CA ASP A 107 -4.86 22.66 -3.33
C ASP A 107 -6.25 22.24 -3.84
N ALA A 108 -6.46 22.22 -5.16
CA ALA A 108 -7.73 21.76 -5.76
C ALA A 108 -7.94 20.25 -5.56
N THR A 109 -6.92 19.41 -5.79
CA THR A 109 -7.05 17.96 -5.57
C THR A 109 -7.17 17.63 -4.08
N LEU A 110 -6.44 18.33 -3.19
CA LEU A 110 -6.59 18.17 -1.74
C LEU A 110 -7.99 18.59 -1.26
N ALA A 111 -8.53 19.71 -1.76
CA ALA A 111 -9.88 20.15 -1.44
C ALA A 111 -10.94 19.13 -1.88
N ALA A 112 -10.79 18.56 -3.08
CA ALA A 112 -11.66 17.48 -3.57
C ALA A 112 -11.61 16.24 -2.67
N MET A 113 -10.43 15.85 -2.19
CA MET A 113 -10.31 14.73 -1.25
C MET A 113 -10.94 15.04 0.12
N LYS A 114 -10.87 16.29 0.61
CA LYS A 114 -11.53 16.71 1.85
C LYS A 114 -13.06 16.71 1.73
N ASP A 115 -13.62 17.15 0.59
CA ASP A 115 -15.06 17.03 0.30
C ASP A 115 -15.49 15.56 0.24
N LEU A 116 -14.69 14.72 -0.43
CA LEU A 116 -14.93 13.28 -0.48
C LEU A 116 -14.87 12.64 0.91
N ALA A 117 -13.94 13.04 1.77
CA ALA A 117 -13.86 12.53 3.15
C ALA A 117 -15.11 12.87 3.96
N GLU A 118 -15.68 14.07 3.79
CA GLU A 118 -16.94 14.44 4.43
C GLU A 118 -18.09 13.54 3.96
N ARG A 119 -18.19 13.28 2.66
CA ARG A 119 -19.22 12.41 2.09
C ARG A 119 -19.05 10.96 2.54
N ILE A 120 -17.83 10.44 2.49
CA ILE A 120 -17.49 9.10 3.00
C ILE A 120 -17.90 8.99 4.46
N GLY A 121 -17.56 9.96 5.30
CA GLY A 121 -17.96 9.95 6.71
C GLY A 121 -19.47 9.85 6.92
N LYS A 122 -20.26 10.58 6.13
CA LYS A 122 -21.74 10.49 6.16
C LYS A 122 -22.24 9.12 5.70
N ILE A 123 -21.66 8.57 4.63
CA ILE A 123 -22.03 7.25 4.09
C ILE A 123 -21.70 6.16 5.11
N THR A 124 -20.50 6.18 5.70
CA THR A 124 -20.09 5.23 6.74
C THR A 124 -20.99 5.32 7.97
N ALA A 125 -21.32 6.53 8.45
CA ALA A 125 -22.20 6.72 9.59
C ALA A 125 -23.65 6.27 9.33
N ALA A 126 -24.09 6.30 8.07
CA ALA A 126 -25.42 5.87 7.67
C ALA A 126 -25.52 4.36 7.35
N TYR A 127 -24.44 3.60 7.50
CA TYR A 127 -24.44 2.16 7.28
C TYR A 127 -25.36 1.45 8.28
N ASP A 128 -26.42 0.83 7.78
CA ASP A 128 -27.48 0.17 8.56
C ASP A 128 -27.26 -1.34 8.77
N GLY A 129 -26.23 -1.90 8.13
CA GLY A 129 -25.87 -3.30 8.25
C GLY A 129 -25.20 -3.65 9.58
N THR A 130 -25.14 -4.96 9.87
CA THR A 130 -24.31 -5.51 10.95
C THR A 130 -23.45 -6.62 10.38
N ALA A 131 -22.14 -6.42 10.29
CA ALA A 131 -21.24 -7.36 9.63
C ALA A 131 -19.79 -7.32 10.17
N HIS A 132 -18.94 -8.23 9.67
CA HIS A 132 -17.49 -8.19 9.86
C HIS A 132 -16.88 -7.03 9.03
N PRO A 133 -15.78 -6.37 9.46
CA PRO A 133 -15.20 -5.22 8.76
C PRO A 133 -14.96 -5.39 7.25
N ILE A 134 -14.51 -6.57 6.80
CA ILE A 134 -14.33 -6.86 5.36
C ILE A 134 -15.65 -6.84 4.59
N ASP A 135 -16.74 -7.34 5.18
CA ASP A 135 -18.08 -7.28 4.57
C ASP A 135 -18.61 -5.84 4.58
N VAL A 136 -18.41 -5.09 5.67
CA VAL A 136 -18.75 -3.66 5.75
C VAL A 136 -18.03 -2.87 4.65
N ASN A 137 -16.73 -3.13 4.44
CA ASN A 137 -15.97 -2.50 3.37
C ASN A 137 -16.51 -2.85 1.98
N ARG A 138 -16.81 -4.13 1.72
CA ARG A 138 -17.40 -4.58 0.45
C ARG A 138 -18.70 -3.85 0.14
N ASP A 139 -19.54 -3.65 1.16
CA ASP A 139 -20.85 -3.02 1.00
C ASP A 139 -20.73 -1.50 0.81
N LEU A 140 -19.72 -0.86 1.43
CA LEU A 140 -19.48 0.58 1.36
C LEU A 140 -18.67 1.04 0.13
N ASP A 141 -17.76 0.22 -0.40
CA ASP A 141 -16.86 0.60 -1.51
C ASP A 141 -17.62 1.13 -2.75
N PRO A 142 -18.70 0.49 -3.23
CA PRO A 142 -19.49 1.02 -4.35
C PRO A 142 -20.09 2.41 -4.07
N GLU A 143 -20.52 2.67 -2.83
CA GLU A 143 -21.09 3.96 -2.43
C GLU A 143 -20.01 5.05 -2.36
N TYR A 144 -18.80 4.71 -1.92
CA TYR A 144 -17.66 5.64 -1.95
C TYR A 144 -17.27 6.04 -3.37
N LEU A 145 -17.31 5.10 -4.33
CA LEU A 145 -17.06 5.41 -5.74
C LEU A 145 -18.15 6.32 -6.34
N LYS A 146 -19.42 6.11 -5.98
CA LYS A 146 -20.51 7.02 -6.34
C LYS A 146 -20.28 8.42 -5.76
N ALA A 147 -19.88 8.51 -4.49
CA ALA A 147 -19.57 9.78 -3.82
C ALA A 147 -18.40 10.53 -4.50
N ALA A 148 -17.37 9.82 -4.97
CA ALA A 148 -16.27 10.42 -5.72
C ALA A 148 -16.75 11.03 -7.06
N ALA A 149 -17.63 10.33 -7.77
CA ALA A 149 -18.25 10.84 -8.99
C ALA A 149 -19.17 12.05 -8.72
N GLU A 150 -19.91 12.05 -7.62
CA GLU A 150 -20.72 13.19 -7.17
C GLU A 150 -19.86 14.39 -6.79
N THR A 151 -18.78 14.17 -6.05
CA THR A 151 -17.82 15.21 -5.66
C THR A 151 -17.22 15.87 -6.91
N THR A 152 -16.82 15.06 -7.88
CA THR A 152 -16.33 15.53 -9.18
C THR A 152 -17.33 16.49 -9.84
N ARG A 153 -18.61 16.11 -9.89
CA ARG A 153 -19.67 16.94 -10.48
C ARG A 153 -19.96 18.20 -9.65
N ALA A 154 -20.07 18.06 -8.34
CA ALA A 154 -20.44 19.15 -7.43
C ALA A 154 -19.38 20.26 -7.40
N LEU A 155 -18.10 19.88 -7.45
CA LEU A 155 -16.98 20.83 -7.49
C LEU A 155 -16.62 21.30 -8.91
N GLY A 156 -17.28 20.75 -9.94
CA GLY A 156 -16.98 21.08 -11.35
C GLY A 156 -15.54 20.78 -11.74
N LEU A 157 -14.97 19.67 -11.24
CA LEU A 157 -13.58 19.32 -11.51
C LEU A 157 -13.38 19.01 -13.00
N ALA A 158 -12.26 19.47 -13.56
CA ALA A 158 -11.90 19.22 -14.96
C ALA A 158 -11.57 17.74 -15.25
N GLU A 159 -11.20 16.99 -14.21
CA GLU A 159 -10.88 15.56 -14.28
C GLU A 159 -11.59 14.82 -13.12
N PRO A 160 -11.99 13.55 -13.33
CA PRO A 160 -12.65 12.77 -12.29
C PRO A 160 -11.68 12.40 -11.16
N ILE A 161 -12.20 12.33 -9.93
CA ILE A 161 -11.47 11.73 -8.81
C ILE A 161 -11.14 10.26 -9.15
N PRO A 162 -9.85 9.87 -9.19
CA PRO A 162 -9.47 8.49 -9.52
C PRO A 162 -9.91 7.48 -8.45
N LYS A 163 -10.15 6.22 -8.85
CA LYS A 163 -10.47 5.13 -7.91
C LYS A 163 -9.41 5.01 -6.80
N LEU A 164 -8.13 5.09 -7.14
CA LEU A 164 -7.04 5.06 -6.16
C LEU A 164 -7.13 6.21 -5.13
N CYS A 165 -7.56 7.39 -5.56
CA CYS A 165 -7.81 8.53 -4.69
C CYS A 165 -8.95 8.26 -3.71
N THR A 166 -10.05 7.67 -4.19
CA THR A 166 -11.17 7.25 -3.32
C THR A 166 -10.72 6.24 -2.27
N LEU A 167 -9.97 5.19 -2.66
CA LEU A 167 -9.42 4.20 -1.71
C LEU A 167 -8.51 4.86 -0.67
N THR A 168 -7.71 5.85 -1.10
CA THR A 168 -6.82 6.60 -0.19
C THR A 168 -7.61 7.34 0.89
N VAL A 169 -8.69 8.03 0.52
CA VAL A 169 -9.57 8.70 1.50
C VAL A 169 -10.28 7.69 2.40
N ALA A 170 -10.84 6.63 1.81
CA ALA A 170 -11.61 5.62 2.55
C ALA A 170 -10.74 4.79 3.52
N SER A 171 -9.43 4.68 3.27
CA SER A 171 -8.53 3.82 4.05
C SER A 171 -8.49 4.14 5.55
N ALA A 172 -8.62 5.42 5.93
CA ALA A 172 -8.68 5.81 7.35
C ALA A 172 -9.98 5.38 8.03
N PHE A 173 -11.10 5.37 7.29
CA PHE A 173 -12.39 4.88 7.78
C PHE A 173 -12.38 3.36 7.94
N ASP A 174 -11.87 2.64 6.93
CA ASP A 174 -11.69 1.19 6.98
C ASP A 174 -10.79 0.78 8.16
N ALA A 175 -9.65 1.46 8.34
CA ALA A 175 -8.76 1.26 9.48
C ALA A 175 -9.48 1.45 10.83
N ALA A 176 -10.27 2.52 10.98
CA ALA A 176 -11.01 2.78 12.22
C ALA A 176 -12.05 1.70 12.53
N ILE A 177 -12.72 1.15 11.51
CA ILE A 177 -13.69 0.06 11.67
C ILE A 177 -12.99 -1.24 12.11
N HIS A 178 -11.88 -1.60 11.46
CA HIS A 178 -11.08 -2.77 11.84
C HIS A 178 -10.51 -2.65 13.26
N ASP A 179 -10.05 -1.45 13.62
CA ASP A 179 -9.55 -1.17 14.96
C ASP A 179 -10.66 -1.31 16.02
N ALA A 180 -11.84 -0.74 15.77
CA ALA A 180 -13.00 -0.84 16.65
C ALA A 180 -13.44 -2.31 16.84
N PHE A 181 -13.43 -3.09 15.75
CA PHE A 181 -13.81 -4.50 15.76
C PHE A 181 -12.85 -5.35 16.61
N GLY A 182 -11.54 -5.17 16.46
CA GLY A 182 -10.58 -5.85 17.33
C GLY A 182 -10.77 -5.44 18.80
N LYS A 183 -10.96 -4.15 19.07
CA LYS A 183 -11.16 -3.62 20.43
C LYS A 183 -12.41 -4.16 21.11
N VAL A 184 -13.56 -4.19 20.43
CA VAL A 184 -14.83 -4.67 21.03
C VAL A 184 -14.77 -6.14 21.41
N HIS A 185 -13.92 -6.92 20.72
CA HIS A 185 -13.68 -8.33 21.02
C HIS A 185 -12.43 -8.59 21.88
N GLY A 186 -11.71 -7.54 22.29
CA GLY A 186 -10.48 -7.68 23.08
C GLY A 186 -9.41 -8.51 22.36
N ARG A 187 -9.27 -8.31 21.04
CA ARG A 187 -8.33 -9.02 20.17
C ARG A 187 -7.59 -8.04 19.27
N SER A 188 -6.39 -8.42 18.83
CA SER A 188 -5.83 -7.80 17.63
C SER A 188 -6.75 -8.12 16.45
N CYS A 189 -7.00 -7.17 15.56
CA CYS A 189 -7.82 -7.39 14.37
C CYS A 189 -7.24 -8.52 13.49
N TYR A 190 -5.92 -8.76 13.53
CA TYR A 190 -5.28 -9.88 12.83
C TYR A 190 -5.71 -11.26 13.35
N GLN A 191 -6.29 -11.32 14.54
CA GLN A 191 -6.86 -12.54 15.13
C GLN A 191 -8.36 -12.70 14.81
N THR A 192 -8.95 -11.78 14.05
CA THR A 192 -10.39 -11.80 13.74
C THR A 192 -10.70 -12.13 12.29
N TYR A 193 -9.72 -12.54 11.50
CA TYR A 193 -9.90 -12.83 10.06
C TYR A 193 -10.15 -14.32 9.75
N GLY A 194 -10.64 -15.06 10.75
CA GLY A 194 -10.90 -16.50 10.68
C GLY A 194 -12.38 -16.87 10.76
N PRO A 195 -12.70 -18.17 10.67
CA PRO A 195 -14.06 -18.69 10.67
C PRO A 195 -14.82 -18.47 11.98
N ASP A 196 -14.17 -17.99 13.04
CA ASP A 196 -14.83 -17.61 14.31
C ASP A 196 -15.53 -16.25 14.22
N PHE A 197 -15.05 -15.36 13.34
CA PHE A 197 -15.55 -14.00 13.19
C PHE A 197 -16.12 -13.72 11.80
N MET A 198 -15.51 -14.26 10.74
CA MET A 198 -15.96 -14.05 9.37
C MET A 198 -17.08 -15.03 8.99
N ALA A 199 -18.23 -14.49 8.56
CA ALA A 199 -19.35 -15.30 8.08
C ALA A 199 -19.09 -15.94 6.71
N ASN A 200 -18.36 -15.22 5.86
CA ASN A 200 -17.99 -15.67 4.52
C ASN A 200 -16.54 -16.17 4.49
N ASP A 201 -16.30 -17.26 3.77
CA ASP A 201 -14.96 -17.62 3.35
C ASP A 201 -14.48 -16.69 2.23
N LEU A 202 -13.21 -16.83 1.83
CA LEU A 202 -12.59 -15.99 0.81
C LEU A 202 -13.21 -16.17 -0.59
N SER A 203 -13.98 -17.23 -0.84
CA SER A 203 -14.61 -17.41 -2.15
C SER A 203 -15.70 -16.40 -2.45
N ALA A 204 -16.28 -15.77 -1.43
CA ALA A 204 -17.22 -14.66 -1.58
C ALA A 204 -16.57 -13.39 -2.16
N TYR A 205 -15.24 -13.27 -2.07
CA TYR A 205 -14.50 -12.07 -2.49
C TYR A 205 -13.53 -12.35 -3.64
N LEU A 206 -12.92 -13.54 -3.65
CA LEU A 206 -11.82 -13.91 -4.55
C LEU A 206 -12.21 -15.00 -5.55
N GLY A 207 -13.46 -15.49 -5.50
CA GLY A 207 -13.98 -16.50 -6.40
C GLY A 207 -13.79 -17.95 -5.91
N PRO A 208 -14.33 -18.93 -6.65
CA PRO A 208 -14.53 -20.32 -6.19
C PRO A 208 -13.24 -21.05 -5.80
N ASP A 209 -12.08 -20.64 -6.33
CA ASP A 209 -10.79 -21.24 -6.01
C ASP A 209 -10.39 -21.05 -4.54
N PHE A 210 -11.00 -20.11 -3.83
CA PHE A 210 -10.74 -19.81 -2.41
C PHE A 210 -11.77 -20.45 -1.45
N ARG A 211 -12.59 -21.41 -1.93
CA ARG A 211 -13.62 -22.05 -1.12
C ARG A 211 -13.03 -22.73 0.11
N GLY A 212 -13.63 -22.46 1.27
CA GLY A 212 -13.22 -22.97 2.57
C GLY A 212 -11.96 -22.30 3.15
N GLU A 213 -11.38 -21.32 2.47
CA GLU A 213 -10.20 -20.60 2.96
C GLU A 213 -10.61 -19.26 3.57
N TYR A 214 -9.97 -18.87 4.67
CA TYR A 214 -10.19 -17.59 5.34
C TYR A 214 -8.92 -16.74 5.29
N ALA A 215 -9.05 -15.43 5.49
CA ALA A 215 -7.90 -14.54 5.51
C ALA A 215 -6.87 -14.93 6.60
N SER A 216 -7.30 -15.55 7.72
CA SER A 216 -6.44 -16.13 8.76
C SER A 216 -5.46 -17.20 8.27
N ARG A 217 -5.68 -17.80 7.09
CA ARG A 217 -4.69 -18.69 6.45
C ARG A 217 -3.48 -17.93 5.91
N TYR A 218 -3.66 -16.65 5.59
CA TYR A 218 -2.73 -15.81 4.86
C TYR A 218 -2.12 -14.69 5.70
N VAL A 219 -2.55 -14.56 6.96
CA VAL A 219 -2.02 -13.61 7.94
C VAL A 219 -1.69 -14.35 9.24
N THR A 220 -0.60 -13.95 9.89
CA THR A 220 -0.20 -14.54 11.18
C THR A 220 -0.98 -13.92 12.32
N GLU A 221 -1.26 -14.70 13.37
CA GLU A 221 -1.91 -14.18 14.58
C GLU A 221 -1.01 -13.24 15.38
N HIS A 222 0.30 -13.48 15.34
CA HIS A 222 1.31 -12.66 16.00
C HIS A 222 2.18 -11.95 14.96
N PRO A 223 2.55 -10.68 15.20
CA PRO A 223 3.44 -9.97 14.30
C PRO A 223 4.83 -10.61 14.33
N LYS A 224 5.55 -10.55 13.21
CA LYS A 224 7.00 -10.76 13.22
C LYS A 224 7.63 -9.89 14.31
N PRO A 225 8.57 -10.40 15.13
CA PRO A 225 9.16 -9.60 16.21
C PRO A 225 9.91 -8.37 15.71
N ARG A 226 10.63 -8.52 14.60
CA ARG A 226 11.40 -7.45 13.93
C ARG A 226 11.23 -7.56 12.43
N MET A 227 11.27 -6.42 11.75
CA MET A 227 11.28 -6.36 10.29
C MET A 227 12.33 -5.36 9.79
N PRO A 228 13.02 -5.65 8.67
CA PRO A 228 13.85 -4.67 7.99
C PRO A 228 13.00 -3.50 7.49
N MET A 229 13.61 -2.32 7.46
CA MET A 229 12.98 -1.09 6.97
C MET A 229 13.69 -0.57 5.73
N TYR A 230 12.95 -0.39 4.64
CA TYR A 230 13.39 0.34 3.47
C TYR A 230 13.53 1.83 3.79
N HIS A 231 14.74 2.35 3.58
CA HIS A 231 15.02 3.79 3.51
C HIS A 231 14.85 4.27 2.07
N LEU A 232 14.03 5.29 1.88
CA LEU A 232 13.83 5.89 0.57
C LEU A 232 15.01 6.82 0.22
N VAL A 233 15.59 6.60 -0.95
CA VAL A 233 16.44 7.55 -1.67
C VAL A 233 15.57 8.15 -2.77
N GLY A 234 14.90 9.24 -2.44
CA GLY A 234 14.00 9.98 -3.32
C GLY A 234 14.75 10.62 -4.49
N ALA A 235 14.05 10.97 -5.56
CA ALA A 235 14.67 11.51 -6.78
C ALA A 235 15.36 12.88 -6.60
N VAL A 236 15.07 13.58 -5.50
CA VAL A 236 15.68 14.88 -5.14
C VAL A 236 16.54 14.80 -3.88
N ASP A 237 16.72 13.60 -3.32
CA ASP A 237 17.54 13.40 -2.13
C ASP A 237 19.03 13.38 -2.49
N ALA A 238 19.82 14.00 -1.61
CA ALA A 238 21.27 13.96 -1.69
C ALA A 238 21.80 12.55 -1.41
N ILE A 239 22.57 12.00 -2.34
CA ILE A 239 23.31 10.75 -2.10
C ILE A 239 24.59 11.07 -1.33
N THR A 240 25.30 12.12 -1.73
CA THR A 240 26.60 12.52 -1.15
C THR A 240 26.60 13.98 -0.73
N ASP A 241 27.66 14.42 -0.03
CA ASP A 241 27.83 15.83 0.34
C ASP A 241 27.86 16.77 -0.87
N ALA A 242 28.29 16.29 -2.04
CA ALA A 242 28.32 17.10 -3.27
C ALA A 242 26.92 17.48 -3.76
N ASP A 243 25.88 16.72 -3.39
CA ASP A 243 24.50 17.00 -3.74
C ASP A 243 23.85 18.04 -2.79
N VAL A 244 24.46 18.29 -1.63
CA VAL A 244 23.93 19.18 -0.60
C VAL A 244 24.26 20.63 -0.93
N LYS A 245 23.24 21.38 -1.38
CA LYS A 245 23.37 22.82 -1.66
C LYS A 245 23.48 23.66 -0.39
N THR A 246 22.67 23.34 0.61
CA THR A 246 22.63 24.04 1.90
C THR A 246 22.14 23.05 2.94
N ARG A 247 22.93 22.89 4.01
CA ARG A 247 22.56 22.00 5.12
C ARG A 247 21.43 22.60 5.94
N ILE A 248 20.48 21.76 6.34
CA ILE A 248 19.33 22.12 7.19
C ILE A 248 19.80 22.37 8.63
N GLY A 249 20.74 21.56 9.12
CA GLY A 249 21.36 21.75 10.44
C GLY A 249 20.44 21.45 11.63
N ASP A 250 19.42 20.61 11.46
CA ASP A 250 18.47 20.23 12.52
C ASP A 250 18.86 18.97 13.31
N GLY A 251 20.07 18.46 13.08
CA GLY A 251 20.61 17.28 13.75
C GLY A 251 20.19 15.94 13.15
N LEU A 252 19.39 15.92 12.08
CA LEU A 252 19.11 14.70 11.32
C LEU A 252 20.04 14.58 10.09
N PRO A 253 20.36 13.36 9.63
CA PRO A 253 21.14 13.14 8.42
C PRO A 253 20.54 13.79 7.17
N GLU A 254 21.41 14.08 6.22
CA GLU A 254 21.07 14.76 4.96
C GLU A 254 21.58 13.97 3.75
N THR A 255 22.58 13.12 3.92
CA THR A 255 23.12 12.24 2.86
C THR A 255 22.89 10.77 3.15
N LEU A 256 22.87 9.93 2.12
CA LEU A 256 22.68 8.49 2.26
C LEU A 256 23.73 7.84 3.21
N PRO A 257 25.04 8.12 3.12
CA PRO A 257 26.03 7.60 4.08
C PRO A 257 25.75 7.98 5.54
N GLU A 258 25.29 9.21 5.80
CA GLU A 258 24.93 9.65 7.16
C GLU A 258 23.71 8.88 7.69
N TRP A 259 22.69 8.66 6.84
CA TRP A 259 21.53 7.83 7.18
C TRP A 259 21.92 6.37 7.45
N ILE A 260 22.79 5.78 6.62
CA ILE A 260 23.31 4.43 6.81
C ILE A 260 24.06 4.32 8.14
N ALA A 261 24.90 5.30 8.46
CA ALA A 261 25.66 5.32 9.71
C ALA A 261 24.76 5.45 10.94
N ARG A 262 23.75 6.33 10.89
CA ARG A 262 22.87 6.62 12.03
C ARG A 262 21.87 5.50 12.31
N ASP A 263 21.14 5.05 11.28
CA ASP A 263 20.01 4.12 11.43
C ASP A 263 20.43 2.66 11.22
N GLY A 264 21.64 2.43 10.73
CA GLY A 264 22.17 1.10 10.47
C GLY A 264 21.56 0.41 9.24
N LEU A 265 21.12 1.19 8.25
CA LEU A 265 20.30 0.75 7.11
C LEU A 265 20.93 -0.42 6.32
N THR A 266 20.10 -1.35 5.86
CA THR A 266 20.46 -2.47 4.97
C THR A 266 19.45 -2.70 3.85
N ASN A 267 18.33 -1.97 3.84
CA ASN A 267 17.30 -2.01 2.82
C ASN A 267 17.12 -0.58 2.29
N ILE A 268 17.38 -0.36 1.00
CA ILE A 268 17.34 0.97 0.38
C ILE A 268 16.43 0.95 -0.84
N LYS A 269 15.41 1.81 -0.88
CA LYS A 269 14.49 1.97 -2.01
C LYS A 269 14.95 3.15 -2.86
N ILE A 270 15.26 2.92 -4.13
CA ILE A 270 15.79 3.94 -5.05
C ILE A 270 14.66 4.38 -5.97
N LYS A 271 14.28 5.66 -5.90
CA LYS A 271 13.37 6.26 -6.88
C LYS A 271 14.13 6.58 -8.16
N LEU A 272 13.56 6.16 -9.28
CA LEU A 272 14.06 6.37 -10.62
C LEU A 272 13.24 7.45 -11.35
N ASN A 273 13.81 8.01 -12.41
CA ASN A 273 13.19 8.97 -13.30
C ASN A 273 12.25 8.27 -14.27
N GLY A 274 12.72 7.21 -14.94
CA GLY A 274 11.95 6.40 -15.90
C GLY A 274 11.83 6.95 -17.31
N GLU A 275 12.25 8.19 -17.56
CA GLU A 275 12.27 8.78 -18.90
C GLU A 275 13.68 9.24 -19.32
N ASP A 276 14.70 8.98 -18.50
CA ASP A 276 16.10 9.30 -18.73
C ASP A 276 16.99 8.12 -18.33
N LEU A 277 17.39 7.33 -19.33
CA LEU A 277 18.06 6.04 -19.14
C LEU A 277 19.44 6.19 -18.50
N ASP A 278 20.21 7.18 -18.95
CA ASP A 278 21.56 7.43 -18.41
C ASP A 278 21.44 7.90 -16.96
N TRP A 279 20.50 8.81 -16.66
CA TRP A 279 20.24 9.24 -15.29
C TRP A 279 19.82 8.08 -14.39
N ASP A 280 18.93 7.20 -14.85
CA ASP A 280 18.44 6.06 -14.05
C ASP A 280 19.56 5.09 -13.71
N VAL A 281 20.39 4.75 -14.70
CA VAL A 281 21.54 3.86 -14.50
C VAL A 281 22.56 4.52 -13.57
N ASP A 282 22.92 5.77 -13.81
CA ASP A 282 23.90 6.50 -12.99
C ASP A 282 23.40 6.72 -11.57
N ARG A 283 22.08 6.84 -11.35
CA ARG A 283 21.46 6.90 -10.03
C ARG A 283 21.75 5.62 -9.24
N VAL A 284 21.53 4.44 -9.84
CA VAL A 284 21.82 3.16 -9.18
C VAL A 284 23.32 3.00 -8.89
N LEU A 285 24.19 3.37 -9.83
CA LEU A 285 25.64 3.34 -9.63
C LEU A 285 26.09 4.23 -8.47
N SER A 286 25.51 5.43 -8.38
CA SER A 286 25.86 6.41 -7.34
C SER A 286 25.39 5.95 -5.96
N VAL A 287 24.16 5.42 -5.86
CA VAL A 287 23.66 4.82 -4.63
C VAL A 287 24.49 3.62 -4.22
N GLU A 288 24.81 2.71 -5.14
CA GLU A 288 25.64 1.53 -4.84
C GLU A 288 27.01 1.94 -4.29
N ARG A 289 27.68 2.88 -4.94
CA ARG A 289 29.00 3.34 -4.49
C ARG A 289 28.95 3.93 -3.07
N ALA A 290 28.01 4.85 -2.83
CA ALA A 290 27.87 5.50 -1.53
C ALA A 290 27.46 4.50 -0.43
N ALA A 291 26.54 3.58 -0.74
CA ALA A 291 26.12 2.55 0.19
C ALA A 291 27.24 1.55 0.47
N ALA A 292 27.93 1.03 -0.54
CA ALA A 292 29.04 0.09 -0.37
C ALA A 292 30.15 0.67 0.52
N GLU A 293 30.52 1.93 0.30
CA GLU A 293 31.51 2.62 1.12
C GLU A 293 31.03 2.80 2.57
N ALA A 294 29.78 3.23 2.77
CA ALA A 294 29.20 3.41 4.10
C ALA A 294 29.08 2.06 4.86
N GLN A 295 28.69 0.99 4.16
CA GLN A 295 28.57 -0.35 4.73
C GLN A 295 29.93 -0.96 5.07
N ALA A 296 30.95 -0.74 4.23
CA ALA A 296 32.32 -1.16 4.52
C ALA A 296 32.84 -0.55 5.83
N ARG A 297 32.57 0.74 6.08
CA ARG A 297 32.94 1.39 7.36
C ARG A 297 32.22 0.79 8.57
N ARG A 298 31.03 0.22 8.37
CA ARG A 298 30.25 -0.49 9.40
C ARG A 298 30.63 -1.97 9.53
N GLY A 299 31.47 -2.50 8.66
CA GLY A 299 31.76 -3.94 8.58
C GLY A 299 30.56 -4.79 8.11
N VAL A 300 29.60 -4.19 7.41
CA VAL A 300 28.40 -4.87 6.89
C VAL A 300 28.64 -5.28 5.45
N THR A 301 28.43 -6.55 5.13
CA THR A 301 28.64 -7.10 3.77
C THR A 301 27.33 -7.36 3.00
N GLU A 302 26.20 -7.38 3.70
CA GLU A 302 24.89 -7.71 3.15
C GLU A 302 23.91 -6.53 3.28
N TRP A 303 23.40 -6.07 2.15
CA TRP A 303 22.32 -5.10 2.02
C TRP A 303 21.67 -5.26 0.64
N VAL A 304 20.49 -4.66 0.47
CA VAL A 304 19.63 -4.86 -0.69
C VAL A 304 18.96 -3.58 -1.16
N TYR A 305 18.56 -3.59 -2.43
CA TYR A 305 17.83 -2.52 -3.08
C TYR A 305 16.44 -2.93 -3.53
N SER A 306 15.54 -1.96 -3.58
CA SER A 306 14.41 -1.98 -4.49
C SER A 306 14.45 -0.76 -5.40
N LEU A 307 13.90 -0.92 -6.60
CA LEU A 307 13.84 0.16 -7.59
C LEU A 307 12.39 0.52 -7.86
N ASP A 308 12.10 1.80 -8.03
CA ASP A 308 10.73 2.28 -8.24
C ASP A 308 10.73 3.41 -9.28
N PHE A 309 10.11 3.15 -10.41
CA PHE A 309 9.99 4.09 -11.54
C PHE A 309 8.74 4.96 -11.46
N ASN A 310 7.82 4.65 -10.55
CA ASN A 310 6.59 5.42 -10.32
C ASN A 310 5.81 5.68 -11.63
N GLU A 311 5.65 4.64 -12.45
CA GLU A 311 4.90 4.60 -13.73
C GLU A 311 5.57 5.26 -14.94
N LYS A 312 6.82 5.71 -14.83
CA LYS A 312 7.44 6.59 -15.83
C LYS A 312 8.10 5.89 -17.00
N ALA A 313 8.49 4.62 -16.88
CA ALA A 313 9.07 3.90 -17.99
C ALA A 313 8.09 3.88 -19.17
N PRO A 314 8.49 4.33 -20.37
CA PRO A 314 7.56 4.45 -21.51
C PRO A 314 7.09 3.09 -22.03
N ASN A 315 7.87 2.03 -21.82
CA ASN A 315 7.56 0.66 -22.22
C ASN A 315 8.55 -0.35 -21.61
N VAL A 316 8.30 -1.64 -21.80
CA VAL A 316 9.19 -2.73 -21.36
C VAL A 316 10.58 -2.69 -22.02
N GLY A 317 10.70 -2.16 -23.24
CA GLY A 317 12.01 -2.03 -23.92
C GLY A 317 12.96 -1.12 -23.17
N TYR A 318 12.47 0.02 -22.67
CA TYR A 318 13.21 0.91 -21.77
C TYR A 318 13.68 0.17 -20.51
N LEU A 319 12.75 -0.56 -19.87
CA LEU A 319 13.04 -1.32 -18.67
C LEU A 319 14.11 -2.40 -18.91
N MET A 320 14.03 -3.11 -20.03
CA MET A 320 15.00 -4.14 -20.39
C MET A 320 16.38 -3.56 -20.67
N GLU A 321 16.46 -2.41 -21.33
CA GLU A 321 17.73 -1.75 -21.56
C GLU A 321 18.34 -1.21 -20.26
N PHE A 322 17.51 -0.64 -19.37
CA PHE A 322 17.93 -0.28 -18.01
C PHE A 322 18.49 -1.49 -17.25
N ILE A 323 17.77 -2.62 -17.24
CA ILE A 323 18.21 -3.87 -16.58
C ILE A 323 19.55 -4.33 -17.16
N ARG A 324 19.70 -4.30 -18.49
CA ARG A 324 20.93 -4.71 -19.18
C ARG A 324 22.12 -3.83 -18.74
N LEU A 325 21.95 -2.51 -18.78
CA LEU A 325 23.01 -1.55 -18.43
C LEU A 325 23.35 -1.57 -16.95
N ALA A 326 22.36 -1.66 -16.05
CA ALA A 326 22.59 -1.76 -14.61
C ALA A 326 23.40 -3.03 -14.29
N LYS A 327 23.06 -4.16 -14.91
CA LYS A 327 23.80 -5.42 -14.75
C LYS A 327 25.23 -5.35 -15.29
N GLU A 328 25.45 -4.64 -16.39
CA GLU A 328 26.77 -4.45 -16.99
C GLU A 328 27.66 -3.51 -16.17
N LYS A 329 27.13 -2.33 -15.79
CA LYS A 329 27.90 -1.26 -15.17
C LYS A 329 28.06 -1.40 -13.66
N THR A 330 27.12 -2.08 -12.98
CA THR A 330 27.22 -2.37 -11.54
C THR A 330 26.74 -3.80 -11.23
N PRO A 331 27.53 -4.84 -11.58
CA PRO A 331 27.12 -6.23 -11.37
C PRO A 331 26.79 -6.54 -9.91
N ASP A 332 27.50 -5.94 -8.95
CA ASP A 332 27.31 -6.14 -7.52
C ASP A 332 26.04 -5.42 -7.04
N GLY A 333 25.86 -4.16 -7.42
CA GLY A 333 24.64 -3.41 -7.13
C GLY A 333 23.41 -4.07 -7.75
N PHE A 334 23.52 -4.59 -8.97
CA PHE A 334 22.44 -5.31 -9.64
C PHE A 334 22.03 -6.58 -8.89
N ARG A 335 22.99 -7.38 -8.41
CA ARG A 335 22.71 -8.59 -7.60
C ARG A 335 21.99 -8.27 -6.28
N ARG A 336 22.06 -7.03 -5.81
CA ARG A 336 21.39 -6.57 -4.59
C ARG A 336 19.95 -6.11 -4.82
N ILE A 337 19.52 -5.93 -6.07
CA ILE A 337 18.14 -5.54 -6.38
C ILE A 337 17.20 -6.72 -6.12
N GLN A 338 16.19 -6.51 -5.26
CA GLN A 338 15.18 -7.51 -4.93
C GLN A 338 13.98 -7.48 -5.88
N TYR A 339 13.57 -6.29 -6.33
CA TYR A 339 12.43 -6.10 -7.22
C TYR A 339 12.45 -4.72 -7.88
N ILE A 340 11.64 -4.60 -8.94
CA ILE A 340 11.33 -3.35 -9.63
C ILE A 340 9.83 -3.08 -9.46
N GLU A 341 9.49 -1.90 -8.94
CA GLU A 341 8.14 -1.46 -8.63
C GLU A 341 7.60 -0.55 -9.73
N GLN A 342 6.36 -0.85 -10.15
CA GLN A 342 5.52 -0.12 -11.11
C GLN A 342 6.33 0.60 -12.20
N PRO A 343 6.98 -0.14 -13.12
CA PRO A 343 7.81 0.46 -14.16
C PRO A 343 7.00 1.41 -15.06
N THR A 344 5.83 0.96 -15.52
CA THR A 344 5.01 1.64 -16.54
C THR A 344 3.68 2.13 -15.97
N ALA A 345 2.95 2.91 -16.78
CA ALA A 345 1.61 3.43 -16.50
C ALA A 345 0.68 2.46 -15.76
N ARG A 346 -0.09 2.99 -14.79
CA ARG A 346 -1.03 2.21 -13.98
C ARG A 346 -2.18 1.55 -14.76
N ASP A 347 -2.54 2.09 -15.92
CA ASP A 347 -3.62 1.54 -16.74
C ASP A 347 -3.17 0.23 -17.41
N LEU A 348 -3.50 -0.89 -16.76
CA LEU A 348 -3.18 -2.23 -17.23
C LEU A 348 -3.99 -2.62 -18.47
N HIS A 349 -5.14 -1.99 -18.75
CA HIS A 349 -5.94 -2.30 -19.94
C HIS A 349 -5.28 -1.82 -21.23
N ALA A 350 -4.49 -0.74 -21.15
CA ALA A 350 -3.69 -0.24 -22.26
C ALA A 350 -2.45 -1.09 -22.56
N SER A 351 -2.05 -1.97 -21.63
CA SER A 351 -0.88 -2.84 -21.78
C SER A 351 -1.27 -4.19 -22.42
N PRO A 352 -0.47 -4.75 -23.34
CA PRO A 352 -0.74 -6.07 -23.89
C PRO A 352 -0.51 -7.18 -22.85
N SER A 353 -1.19 -8.33 -23.00
CA SER A 353 -0.89 -9.52 -22.19
C SER A 353 0.58 -9.91 -22.34
N HIS A 354 1.19 -10.38 -21.25
CA HIS A 354 2.61 -10.75 -21.15
C HIS A 354 3.61 -9.61 -21.40
N ALA A 355 3.19 -8.35 -21.33
CA ALA A 355 4.07 -7.19 -21.56
C ALA A 355 5.33 -7.16 -20.68
N MET A 356 5.27 -7.68 -19.45
CA MET A 356 6.38 -7.65 -18.48
C MET A 356 7.14 -8.97 -18.36
N ASP A 357 6.78 -10.01 -19.11
CA ASP A 357 7.36 -11.37 -18.96
C ASP A 357 8.88 -11.40 -19.12
N GLU A 358 9.44 -10.59 -20.02
CA GLU A 358 10.90 -10.54 -20.21
C GLU A 358 11.62 -9.95 -18.99
N ALA A 359 11.10 -8.84 -18.46
CA ALA A 359 11.65 -8.21 -17.27
C ALA A 359 11.45 -9.08 -16.02
N SER A 360 10.27 -9.70 -15.88
CA SER A 360 9.91 -10.49 -14.69
C SER A 360 10.63 -11.83 -14.59
N ARG A 361 11.22 -12.32 -15.68
CA ARG A 361 12.19 -13.44 -15.67
C ARG A 361 13.53 -13.08 -15.06
N VAL A 362 13.90 -11.80 -15.03
CA VAL A 362 15.18 -11.33 -14.50
C VAL A 362 15.04 -10.96 -13.03
N LEU A 363 14.04 -10.14 -12.70
CA LEU A 363 13.74 -9.67 -11.34
C LEU A 363 12.23 -9.62 -11.12
N PRO A 364 11.71 -9.82 -9.90
CA PRO A 364 10.30 -9.58 -9.62
C PRO A 364 9.86 -8.19 -10.05
N VAL A 365 8.75 -8.11 -10.79
CA VAL A 365 8.12 -6.85 -11.19
C VAL A 365 6.83 -6.70 -10.38
N VAL A 366 6.78 -5.65 -9.58
CA VAL A 366 5.76 -5.43 -8.55
C VAL A 366 4.77 -4.37 -9.03
N ALA A 367 3.47 -4.69 -9.01
CA ALA A 367 2.42 -3.71 -9.28
C ALA A 367 2.12 -2.91 -8.00
N ASP A 368 2.01 -1.58 -8.12
CA ASP A 368 1.60 -0.66 -7.06
C ASP A 368 0.41 0.19 -7.50
N GLU A 369 0.62 1.28 -8.24
CA GLU A 369 -0.45 2.23 -8.60
C GLU A 369 -1.58 1.58 -9.41
N SER A 370 -1.28 0.50 -10.13
CA SER A 370 -2.27 -0.33 -10.83
C SER A 370 -3.21 -1.10 -9.90
N LEU A 371 -2.79 -1.42 -8.67
CA LEU A 371 -3.54 -2.31 -7.77
C LEU A 371 -4.59 -1.53 -6.99
N THR A 372 -5.81 -1.48 -7.52
CA THR A 372 -6.98 -0.84 -6.90
C THR A 372 -8.05 -1.83 -6.46
N ASP A 373 -7.93 -3.11 -6.80
CA ASP A 373 -8.90 -4.18 -6.50
C ASP A 373 -8.31 -5.55 -6.86
N VAL A 374 -9.09 -6.62 -6.68
CA VAL A 374 -8.68 -7.98 -7.01
C VAL A 374 -8.62 -8.18 -8.52
N GLU A 375 -9.51 -7.56 -9.30
CA GLU A 375 -9.48 -7.65 -10.76
C GLU A 375 -8.17 -7.10 -11.34
N SER A 376 -7.69 -5.96 -10.83
CA SER A 376 -6.41 -5.38 -11.22
C SER A 376 -5.21 -6.25 -10.83
N LEU A 377 -5.27 -7.00 -9.72
CA LEU A 377 -4.24 -8.01 -9.41
C LEU A 377 -4.23 -9.13 -10.45
N ILE A 378 -5.40 -9.66 -10.81
CA ILE A 378 -5.52 -10.71 -11.84
C ILE A 378 -5.01 -10.19 -13.19
N LEU A 379 -5.40 -8.96 -13.54
CA LEU A 379 -4.97 -8.31 -14.77
C LEU A 379 -3.45 -8.06 -14.78
N ALA A 380 -2.87 -7.62 -13.66
CA ALA A 380 -1.42 -7.39 -13.53
C ALA A 380 -0.65 -8.69 -13.78
N ARG A 381 -1.13 -9.83 -13.26
CA ARG A 381 -0.55 -11.15 -13.53
C ARG A 381 -0.60 -11.50 -15.01
N ASP A 382 -1.73 -11.27 -15.68
CA ASP A 382 -1.85 -11.46 -17.14
C ASP A 382 -0.93 -10.50 -17.93
N ARG A 383 -0.59 -9.32 -17.37
CA ARG A 383 0.44 -8.42 -17.94
C ARG A 383 1.88 -8.84 -17.64
N GLY A 384 2.11 -9.92 -16.89
CA GLY A 384 3.44 -10.43 -16.56
C GLY A 384 4.05 -9.88 -15.26
N TYR A 385 3.27 -9.15 -14.44
CA TYR A 385 3.70 -8.76 -13.10
C TYR A 385 3.76 -9.98 -12.18
N THR A 386 4.86 -10.11 -11.43
CA THR A 386 5.13 -11.25 -10.55
C THR A 386 5.10 -10.89 -9.06
N GLY A 387 4.78 -9.63 -8.72
CA GLY A 387 4.60 -9.18 -7.35
C GLY A 387 3.52 -8.11 -7.18
N ALA A 388 3.16 -7.86 -5.92
CA ALA A 388 2.17 -6.86 -5.52
C ALA A 388 2.66 -6.04 -4.32
N ALA A 389 2.51 -4.72 -4.43
CA ALA A 389 2.74 -3.77 -3.35
C ALA A 389 1.43 -3.56 -2.58
N LEU A 390 1.39 -4.10 -1.37
CA LEU A 390 0.30 -3.88 -0.44
C LEU A 390 0.49 -2.54 0.27
N LYS A 391 -0.59 -1.82 0.54
CA LYS A 391 -0.52 -0.54 1.25
C LYS A 391 -1.69 -0.39 2.20
N ALA A 392 -1.39 0.00 3.45
CA ALA A 392 -2.42 0.38 4.40
C ALA A 392 -3.26 1.56 3.88
N CYS A 393 -2.65 2.47 3.11
CA CYS A 393 -3.34 3.60 2.49
C CYS A 393 -4.29 3.23 1.33
N LYS A 394 -4.42 1.95 0.96
CA LYS A 394 -5.48 1.47 0.05
C LYS A 394 -6.62 0.77 0.80
N GLY A 395 -6.52 0.64 2.13
CA GLY A 395 -7.48 -0.04 3.00
C GLY A 395 -6.93 -1.34 3.58
N GLN A 396 -7.29 -1.63 4.83
CA GLN A 396 -6.98 -2.89 5.51
C GLN A 396 -7.71 -4.05 4.84
N SER A 397 -9.02 -3.90 4.58
CA SER A 397 -9.81 -4.92 3.88
C SER A 397 -9.20 -5.28 2.53
N HIS A 398 -8.88 -4.25 1.72
CA HIS A 398 -8.25 -4.40 0.42
C HIS A 398 -6.90 -5.11 0.51
N ALA A 399 -6.03 -4.67 1.42
CA ALA A 399 -4.71 -5.27 1.60
C ALA A 399 -4.76 -6.74 2.00
N LEU A 400 -5.71 -7.14 2.87
CA LEU A 400 -5.89 -8.54 3.29
C LEU A 400 -6.34 -9.44 2.14
N LEU A 401 -7.29 -8.97 1.33
CA LEU A 401 -7.78 -9.70 0.16
C LEU A 401 -6.68 -9.87 -0.90
N LEU A 402 -5.92 -8.80 -1.19
CA LEU A 402 -4.79 -8.89 -2.11
C LEU A 402 -3.66 -9.76 -1.56
N ALA A 403 -3.37 -9.71 -0.26
CA ALA A 403 -2.36 -10.55 0.37
C ALA A 403 -2.72 -12.04 0.24
N ALA A 404 -3.99 -12.40 0.45
CA ALA A 404 -4.46 -13.78 0.29
C ALA A 404 -4.33 -14.24 -1.17
N ALA A 405 -4.81 -13.44 -2.12
CA ALA A 405 -4.75 -13.76 -3.54
C ALA A 405 -3.29 -13.89 -4.03
N ALA A 406 -2.45 -12.90 -3.75
CA ALA A 406 -1.06 -12.88 -4.17
C ALA A 406 -0.26 -14.04 -3.58
N GLN A 407 -0.46 -14.39 -2.30
CA GLN A 407 0.20 -15.56 -1.70
C GLN A 407 -0.24 -16.86 -2.36
N LYS A 408 -1.53 -17.03 -2.64
CA LYS A 408 -2.04 -18.22 -3.35
C LYS A 408 -1.45 -18.34 -4.76
N PHE A 409 -1.24 -17.20 -5.42
CA PHE A 409 -0.61 -17.14 -6.74
C PHE A 409 0.93 -17.22 -6.71
N GLY A 410 1.56 -17.34 -5.53
CA GLY A 410 3.01 -17.42 -5.38
C GLY A 410 3.73 -16.12 -5.76
N MET A 411 3.07 -14.97 -5.65
CA MET A 411 3.62 -13.68 -6.02
C MET A 411 4.55 -13.11 -4.94
N PHE A 412 5.52 -12.29 -5.37
CA PHE A 412 6.32 -11.48 -4.46
C PHE A 412 5.45 -10.43 -3.75
N LEU A 413 5.67 -10.23 -2.45
CA LEU A 413 4.92 -9.26 -1.65
C LEU A 413 5.86 -8.29 -0.93
N CYS A 414 5.55 -7.01 -1.05
CA CYS A 414 6.07 -5.94 -0.20
C CYS A 414 4.92 -5.13 0.37
N VAL A 415 5.18 -4.43 1.48
CA VAL A 415 4.29 -3.39 1.99
C VAL A 415 5.02 -2.07 1.87
N GLN A 416 4.39 -1.15 1.14
CA GLN A 416 4.90 0.18 0.87
C GLN A 416 4.06 1.22 1.62
N ASP A 417 4.63 2.39 1.86
CA ASP A 417 3.95 3.48 2.56
C ASP A 417 3.55 4.63 1.64
N LEU A 418 2.87 5.61 2.22
CA LEU A 418 2.56 6.91 1.61
C LEU A 418 3.20 8.03 2.44
N THR A 419 4.45 7.81 2.89
CA THR A 419 5.11 8.62 3.93
C THR A 419 4.26 8.69 5.20
N CYS A 420 3.90 7.52 5.72
CA CYS A 420 2.98 7.37 6.85
C CYS A 420 3.66 7.78 8.17
N PRO A 421 3.16 8.78 8.92
CA PRO A 421 3.63 9.09 10.26
C PRO A 421 2.78 8.41 11.34
N GLY A 422 3.24 8.46 12.60
CA GLY A 422 2.43 8.18 13.79
C GLY A 422 1.56 6.93 13.68
N ALA A 423 0.24 7.10 13.87
CA ALA A 423 -0.73 6.02 13.78
C ALA A 423 -0.79 5.34 12.39
N SER A 424 -0.59 6.09 11.30
CA SER A 424 -0.50 5.53 9.94
C SER A 424 0.70 4.59 9.80
N LEU A 425 1.84 4.93 10.42
CA LEU A 425 3.02 4.06 10.42
C LEU A 425 2.78 2.79 11.23
N ILE A 426 2.13 2.92 12.40
CA ILE A 426 1.73 1.77 13.22
C ILE A 426 0.86 0.80 12.41
N HIS A 427 -0.13 1.31 11.69
CA HIS A 427 -0.99 0.49 10.84
C HIS A 427 -0.19 -0.19 9.72
N SER A 428 0.63 0.55 8.98
CA SER A 428 1.47 0.00 7.90
C SER A 428 2.46 -1.06 8.39
N ALA A 429 3.10 -0.82 9.54
CA ALA A 429 4.04 -1.76 10.14
C ALA A 429 3.34 -3.01 10.68
N GLY A 430 2.15 -2.86 11.29
CA GLY A 430 1.31 -3.99 11.69
C GLY A 430 0.94 -4.87 10.50
N LEU A 431 0.46 -4.25 9.41
CA LEU A 431 0.12 -4.98 8.18
C LEU A 431 1.31 -5.77 7.65
N SER A 432 2.48 -5.14 7.59
CA SER A 432 3.73 -5.78 7.17
C SER A 432 4.13 -6.96 8.05
N ALA A 433 4.01 -6.81 9.37
CA ALA A 433 4.45 -7.80 10.35
C ALA A 433 3.54 -9.02 10.41
N HIS A 434 2.28 -8.87 10.04
CA HIS A 434 1.29 -9.94 10.02
C HIS A 434 1.20 -10.68 8.69
N ILE A 435 1.79 -10.17 7.60
CA ILE A 435 1.81 -10.90 6.32
C ILE A 435 3.11 -11.70 6.20
N PRO A 436 3.05 -13.06 6.21
CA PRO A 436 4.22 -13.91 6.35
C PRO A 436 5.31 -13.67 5.30
N THR A 437 4.92 -13.43 4.04
CA THR A 437 5.85 -13.35 2.91
C THR A 437 6.42 -11.94 2.69
N VAL A 438 5.91 -10.91 3.36
CA VAL A 438 6.42 -9.54 3.24
C VAL A 438 7.84 -9.45 3.78
N ARG A 439 8.74 -8.86 2.97
CA ARG A 439 10.17 -8.81 3.24
C ARG A 439 10.62 -7.68 4.15
N ALA A 440 10.04 -6.50 4.00
CA ALA A 440 10.45 -5.28 4.69
C ALA A 440 9.32 -4.25 4.67
N ILE A 441 9.48 -3.20 5.49
CA ILE A 441 8.55 -2.09 5.67
C ILE A 441 9.14 -0.85 5.02
N GLU A 442 8.40 -0.12 4.21
CA GLU A 442 8.78 1.26 3.85
C GLU A 442 8.34 2.23 4.95
N ALA A 443 9.24 3.08 5.44
CA ALA A 443 8.93 4.05 6.50
C ALA A 443 9.66 5.39 6.29
N ASN A 444 9.02 6.25 5.51
CA ASN A 444 9.63 7.47 4.99
C ASN A 444 9.45 8.68 5.93
N ALA A 445 8.43 8.67 6.78
CA ALA A 445 8.07 9.82 7.60
C ALA A 445 9.21 10.28 8.54
N ARG A 446 10.09 9.38 8.99
CA ARG A 446 11.26 9.77 9.81
C ARG A 446 12.26 10.67 9.04
N GLN A 447 12.28 10.59 7.71
CA GLN A 447 13.12 11.40 6.83
C GLN A 447 12.47 12.75 6.54
N TYR A 448 11.22 12.71 6.07
CA TYR A 448 10.57 13.89 5.51
C TYR A 448 9.65 14.59 6.49
N MET A 449 9.11 13.93 7.52
CA MET A 449 8.12 14.50 8.43
C MET A 449 8.33 14.04 9.89
N PRO A 450 9.54 14.22 10.45
CA PRO A 450 9.87 13.70 11.79
C PRO A 450 9.01 14.31 12.90
N GLU A 451 8.52 15.55 12.73
CA GLU A 451 7.65 16.21 13.71
C GLU A 451 6.37 15.40 13.99
N ALA A 452 5.77 14.82 12.95
CA ALA A 452 4.55 14.02 13.06
C ALA A 452 4.76 12.69 13.82
N ASN A 453 6.01 12.28 14.02
CA ASN A 453 6.38 11.07 14.77
C ASN A 453 6.74 11.36 16.23
N ARG A 454 7.04 12.61 16.60
CA ARG A 454 7.64 12.98 17.89
C ARG A 454 6.85 12.49 19.09
N ALA A 455 5.52 12.58 19.05
CA ALA A 455 4.65 12.13 20.14
C ALA A 455 4.69 10.60 20.34
N TRP A 456 5.05 9.85 19.30
CA TRP A 456 5.03 8.39 19.28
C TRP A 456 6.38 7.75 19.64
N GLU A 457 7.49 8.46 19.44
CA GLU A 457 8.84 7.98 19.74
C GLU A 457 9.01 7.46 21.17
N LYS A 458 8.39 8.13 22.16
CA LYS A 458 8.47 7.68 23.56
C LYS A 458 7.56 6.48 23.84
N ARG A 459 6.43 6.36 23.14
CA ARG A 459 5.43 5.31 23.36
C ARG A 459 5.84 4.01 22.68
N PHE A 460 6.44 4.09 21.50
CA PHE A 460 6.87 2.95 20.70
C PHE A 460 8.29 3.18 20.10
N PRO A 461 9.33 3.32 20.94
CA PRO A 461 10.67 3.68 20.48
C PRO A 461 11.23 2.70 19.44
N GLY A 462 10.96 1.40 19.58
CA GLY A 462 11.42 0.39 18.63
C GLY A 462 10.77 0.49 17.24
N LEU A 463 9.67 1.23 17.11
CA LEU A 463 9.04 1.48 15.81
C LEU A 463 9.52 2.79 15.17
N PHE A 464 9.71 3.85 15.98
CA PHE A 464 10.00 5.20 15.45
C PHE A 464 11.48 5.57 15.47
N ILE A 465 12.31 4.90 16.29
CA ILE A 465 13.74 5.11 16.37
C ILE A 465 14.44 3.88 15.78
N VAL A 466 14.75 3.98 14.49
CA VAL A 466 15.34 2.87 13.72
C VAL A 466 16.77 2.62 14.17
N LYS A 467 17.06 1.35 14.47
CA LYS A 467 18.41 0.85 14.74
C LYS A 467 18.62 -0.44 13.98
N ASP A 468 19.86 -0.65 13.54
CA ASP A 468 20.28 -1.82 12.78
C ASP A 468 19.42 -2.05 11.51
N GLY A 469 18.88 -0.97 10.93
CA GLY A 469 18.04 -1.04 9.74
C GLY A 469 16.69 -1.74 9.95
N THR A 470 16.24 -1.90 11.20
CA THR A 470 15.03 -2.65 11.53
C THR A 470 14.07 -1.88 12.44
N MET A 471 12.81 -2.31 12.42
CA MET A 471 11.75 -1.87 13.32
C MET A 471 11.30 -3.05 14.20
N GLU A 472 11.08 -2.79 15.49
CA GLU A 472 10.56 -3.74 16.47
C GLU A 472 9.04 -3.85 16.32
N THR A 473 8.54 -4.74 15.47
CA THR A 473 7.11 -4.90 15.22
C THR A 473 6.41 -5.82 16.23
N GLY A 474 7.16 -6.56 17.03
CA GLY A 474 6.65 -7.47 18.07
C GLY A 474 5.88 -6.79 19.20
N LEU A 475 5.98 -5.45 19.31
CA LEU A 475 5.25 -4.63 20.27
C LEU A 475 3.81 -4.30 19.83
N LEU A 476 3.42 -4.59 18.59
CA LEU A 476 2.10 -4.30 18.03
C LEU A 476 1.08 -5.42 18.32
N THR A 477 0.88 -5.75 19.60
CA THR A 477 0.07 -6.91 20.03
C THR A 477 -1.21 -6.54 20.77
N GLY A 478 -1.49 -5.24 20.94
CA GLY A 478 -2.70 -4.77 21.60
C GLY A 478 -3.99 -5.05 20.80
N PRO A 479 -5.16 -4.77 21.40
CA PRO A 479 -6.43 -4.88 20.68
C PRO A 479 -6.52 -3.93 19.47
N GLY A 480 -7.41 -4.25 18.52
CA GLY A 480 -7.61 -3.43 17.32
C GLY A 480 -6.44 -3.55 16.35
N LEU A 481 -5.94 -2.43 15.84
CA LEU A 481 -4.77 -2.38 14.94
C LEU A 481 -3.42 -2.58 15.67
N GLY A 482 -3.45 -2.95 16.96
CA GLY A 482 -2.27 -3.39 17.71
C GLY A 482 -1.70 -2.37 18.69
N ALA A 483 -2.00 -1.07 18.54
CA ALA A 483 -1.34 -0.02 19.33
C ALA A 483 -2.08 1.34 19.44
N VAL A 484 -3.06 1.64 18.58
CA VAL A 484 -3.72 2.96 18.51
C VAL A 484 -4.97 3.06 19.37
#